data_AF-A0A835Z1G7-F1
#
_entry.id   AF-A0A835Z1G7-F1
#
_cell.length_a   1.000
_cell.length_b   1.000
_cell.length_c   1.000
_cell.angle_alpha   90.00
_cell.angle_beta   90.00
_cell.angle_gamma   90.00
#
_symmetry.space_group_name_H-M   'P 1'
#
loop_
_entity.id
_entity.type
_entity.pdbx_description
1 polymer ?
#
loop_
_entity_poly.entity_id
_entity_poly.type
_entity_poly.pdbx_seq_one_letter_code
_entity_poly.pdbx_strand_id
1 'polypeptide(L)'
;LLRLELVLELLEKSGPAFRSGEPFVDCVRTGLCAELLKNCTSSVMPVVSLSLRIFVALTRHFKDHLKSEVEVFVTRIFLRILESENRSHEQKMLVLEVFYDLCTDPRALVEIFLNYDCDLYAIDLFKRIVASMAKVAK
;
A
#
# COMPACT_ATOMS: atom_id res chain seq x y z
N LEU A 1 -12.61 7.35 -12.18
CA LEU A 1 -11.60 8.36 -11.78
C LEU A 1 -12.17 9.26 -10.68
N LEU A 2 -13.21 10.06 -10.95
CA LEU A 2 -13.86 10.91 -9.95
C LEU A 2 -14.17 10.21 -8.60
N ARG A 3 -14.68 8.97 -8.62
CA ARG A 3 -14.92 8.20 -7.38
C ARG A 3 -13.65 7.98 -6.55
N LEU A 4 -12.53 7.66 -7.20
CA LEU A 4 -11.25 7.43 -6.51
C LEU A 4 -10.66 8.76 -6.01
N GLU A 5 -10.80 9.83 -6.78
CA GLU A 5 -10.39 11.17 -6.35
C GLU A 5 -11.14 11.63 -5.10
N LEU A 6 -12.46 11.43 -5.06
CA LEU A 6 -13.28 11.75 -3.88
C LEU A 6 -12.91 10.89 -2.67
N VAL A 7 -12.60 9.60 -2.87
CA VAL A 7 -12.12 8.73 -1.79
C VAL A 7 -10.78 9.21 -1.25
N LEU A 8 -9.84 9.55 -2.12
CA LEU A 8 -8.53 10.09 -1.71
C LEU A 8 -8.71 11.38 -0.91
N GLU A 9 -9.49 12.32 -1.42
CA GLU A 9 -9.79 13.59 -0.77
C GLU A 9 -10.42 13.39 0.60
N LEU A 10 -11.37 12.45 0.71
CA LEU A 10 -12.03 12.12 1.96
C LEU A 10 -11.06 11.54 2.98
N LEU A 11 -10.15 10.64 2.58
CA LEU A 11 -9.17 10.04 3.49
C LEU A 11 -8.18 11.07 4.02
N GLU A 12 -7.64 11.93 3.15
CA GLU A 12 -6.70 12.99 3.50
C GLU A 12 -7.32 14.02 4.47
N LYS A 13 -8.60 14.36 4.26
CA LYS A 13 -9.32 15.35 5.07
C LYS A 13 -10.08 14.76 6.26
N SER A 14 -10.11 13.44 6.40
CA SER A 14 -10.87 12.76 7.47
C SER A 14 -10.34 13.13 8.86
N GLY A 15 -11.25 13.38 9.80
CA GLY A 15 -10.90 13.64 11.20
C GLY A 15 -10.73 12.35 12.03
N PRO A 16 -10.27 12.45 13.30
CA PRO A 16 -9.97 11.28 14.14
C PRO A 16 -11.14 10.30 14.28
N ALA A 17 -12.37 10.80 14.42
CA ALA A 17 -13.57 9.96 14.55
C ALA A 17 -13.80 9.03 13.35
N PHE A 18 -13.44 9.48 12.13
CA PHE A 18 -13.53 8.66 10.93
C PHE A 18 -12.39 7.63 10.88
N ARG A 19 -11.20 7.98 11.39
CA ARG A 19 -10.00 7.13 11.35
C ARG A 19 -10.04 5.99 12.37
N SER A 20 -10.69 6.20 13.51
CA SER A 20 -10.76 5.22 14.60
C SER A 20 -12.15 4.62 14.83
N GLY A 21 -13.17 5.09 14.13
CA GLY A 21 -14.53 4.56 14.28
C GLY A 21 -14.63 3.17 13.66
N GLU A 22 -15.00 2.17 14.47
CA GLU A 22 -15.05 0.75 14.07
C GLU A 22 -15.82 0.50 12.76
N PRO A 23 -17.02 1.08 12.50
CA PRO A 23 -17.70 0.89 11.22
C PRO A 23 -16.91 1.42 10.01
N PHE A 24 -16.17 2.51 10.19
CA PHE A 24 -15.35 3.10 9.12
C PHE A 24 -14.09 2.28 8.89
N VAL A 25 -13.43 1.85 9.97
CA VAL A 25 -12.28 0.97 9.91
C VAL A 25 -12.63 -0.34 9.20
N ASP A 26 -13.77 -0.95 9.52
CA ASP A 26 -14.23 -2.18 8.87
C ASP A 26 -14.58 -1.98 7.40
N CYS A 27 -15.21 -0.85 7.06
CA CYS A 27 -15.48 -0.46 5.67
C CYS A 27 -14.18 -0.29 4.86
N VAL A 28 -13.16 0.34 5.45
CA VAL A 28 -11.84 0.49 4.83
C VAL A 28 -11.18 -0.89 4.65
N ARG A 29 -11.17 -1.71 5.70
CA ARG A 29 -10.50 -3.01 5.73
C ARG A 29 -11.12 -4.00 4.73
N THR A 30 -12.44 -4.17 4.79
CA THR A 30 -13.15 -5.22 4.04
C THR A 30 -13.66 -4.74 2.68
N GLY A 31 -14.05 -3.46 2.57
CA GLY A 31 -14.59 -2.88 1.35
C GLY A 31 -13.50 -2.23 0.49
N LEU A 32 -12.93 -1.14 0.98
CA LEU A 32 -12.02 -0.31 0.17
C LEU A 32 -10.74 -1.06 -0.22
N CYS A 33 -10.08 -1.75 0.71
CA CYS A 33 -8.85 -2.50 0.42
C CYS A 33 -9.08 -3.58 -0.64
N ALA A 34 -10.19 -4.31 -0.57
CA ALA A 34 -10.54 -5.34 -1.55
C ALA A 34 -10.71 -4.76 -2.96
N GLU A 35 -11.32 -3.58 -3.08
CA GLU A 35 -11.52 -2.92 -4.37
C GLU A 35 -10.22 -2.32 -4.93
N LEU A 36 -9.39 -1.74 -4.06
CA LEU A 36 -8.07 -1.23 -4.43
C LEU A 36 -7.14 -2.35 -4.95
N LEU A 37 -7.19 -3.56 -4.38
CA LEU A 37 -6.43 -4.70 -4.88
C LEU A 37 -6.78 -5.03 -6.33
N LYS A 38 -8.07 -4.97 -6.70
CA LYS A 38 -8.51 -5.18 -8.08
C LYS A 38 -8.02 -4.04 -8.97
N ASN A 39 -8.20 -2.79 -8.54
CA ASN A 39 -7.83 -1.61 -9.31
C ASN A 39 -6.33 -1.53 -9.61
N CYS A 40 -5.46 -2.00 -8.71
CA CYS A 40 -4.02 -2.04 -8.94
C CYS A 40 -3.60 -3.03 -10.04
N THR A 41 -4.51 -3.90 -10.50
CA THR A 41 -4.30 -4.83 -11.61
C THR A 41 -5.00 -4.40 -12.91
N SER A 42 -5.62 -3.21 -12.91
CA SER A 42 -6.31 -2.66 -14.07
C SER A 42 -5.34 -2.34 -15.21
N SER A 43 -5.83 -2.43 -16.45
CA SER A 43 -5.13 -1.95 -17.65
C SER A 43 -5.16 -0.42 -17.79
N VAL A 44 -6.00 0.27 -17.01
CA VAL A 44 -6.16 1.72 -17.08
C VAL A 44 -5.20 2.39 -16.10
N MET A 45 -4.10 2.94 -16.60
CA MET A 45 -3.02 3.47 -15.76
C MET A 45 -3.43 4.55 -14.74
N PRO A 46 -4.30 5.53 -15.07
CA PRO A 46 -4.80 6.48 -14.08
C PRO A 46 -5.54 5.83 -12.91
N VAL A 47 -6.21 4.69 -13.12
CA VAL A 47 -6.87 3.92 -12.04
C VAL A 47 -5.83 3.30 -11.12
N VAL A 48 -4.77 2.71 -11.68
CA VAL A 48 -3.67 2.13 -10.90
C VAL A 48 -2.98 3.20 -10.07
N SER A 49 -2.58 4.32 -10.68
CA SER A 49 -1.91 5.44 -10.00
C SER A 49 -2.74 6.01 -8.86
N LEU A 50 -4.03 6.33 -9.08
CA LEU A 50 -4.90 6.82 -8.00
C LEU A 50 -5.09 5.78 -6.90
N SER A 51 -5.17 4.49 -7.23
CA SER A 51 -5.33 3.43 -6.23
C SER A 51 -4.10 3.29 -5.34
N LEU A 52 -2.90 3.42 -5.91
CA LEU A 52 -1.65 3.44 -5.15
C LEU A 52 -1.56 4.67 -4.23
N ARG A 53 -1.97 5.85 -4.70
CA ARG A 53 -2.05 7.06 -3.86
C ARG A 53 -3.05 6.90 -2.71
N ILE A 54 -4.20 6.27 -2.95
CA ILE A 54 -5.16 5.95 -1.88
C ILE A 54 -4.54 4.98 -0.88
N PHE A 55 -3.84 3.93 -1.35
CA PHE A 55 -3.14 3.01 -0.45
C PHE A 55 -2.13 3.74 0.45
N VAL A 56 -1.35 4.67 -0.11
CA VAL A 56 -0.42 5.49 0.69
C VAL A 56 -1.19 6.30 1.75
N ALA A 57 -2.30 6.96 1.41
CA ALA A 57 -3.15 7.66 2.39
C ALA A 57 -3.68 6.72 3.48
N LEU A 58 -4.06 5.49 3.14
CA LEU A 58 -4.47 4.47 4.10
C LEU A 58 -3.33 4.09 5.05
N THR A 59 -2.12 3.89 4.56
CA THR A 59 -0.95 3.62 5.43
C THR A 59 -0.60 4.80 6.34
N ARG A 60 -0.91 6.04 5.95
CA ARG A 60 -0.68 7.22 6.80
C ARG A 60 -1.73 7.38 7.90
N HIS A 61 -2.99 7.00 7.62
CA HIS A 61 -4.11 7.35 8.50
C HIS A 61 -4.77 6.16 9.20
N PHE A 62 -4.59 4.94 8.71
CA PHE A 62 -5.27 3.72 9.19
C PHE A 62 -4.29 2.58 9.49
N LYS A 63 -2.96 2.81 9.50
CA LYS A 63 -1.94 1.76 9.66
C LYS A 63 -2.17 0.81 10.84
N ASP A 64 -2.61 1.34 11.98
CA ASP A 64 -2.85 0.56 13.21
C ASP A 64 -3.98 -0.47 13.04
N HIS A 65 -4.79 -0.32 11.99
CA HIS A 65 -5.93 -1.18 11.68
C HIS A 65 -5.74 -2.06 10.44
N LEU A 66 -4.63 -1.90 9.70
CA LEU A 66 -4.43 -2.45 8.36
C LEU A 66 -3.18 -3.33 8.22
N LYS A 67 -2.66 -3.90 9.31
CA LYS A 67 -1.44 -4.75 9.29
C LYS A 67 -1.56 -5.87 8.25
N SER A 68 -2.65 -6.63 8.26
CA SER A 68 -2.89 -7.73 7.33
C SER A 68 -3.05 -7.26 5.88
N GLU A 69 -3.75 -6.15 5.68
CA GLU A 69 -4.04 -5.59 4.36
C GLU A 69 -2.76 -5.07 3.71
N VAL A 70 -1.92 -4.34 4.45
CA VAL A 70 -0.62 -3.87 3.98
C VAL A 70 0.25 -5.03 3.53
N GLU A 71 0.31 -6.13 4.30
CA GLU A 71 1.04 -7.34 3.90
C GLU A 71 0.53 -7.88 2.55
N VAL A 72 -0.79 -7.98 2.39
CA VAL A 72 -1.43 -8.48 1.17
C VAL A 72 -1.12 -7.58 -0.03
N PHE A 73 -1.21 -6.25 0.11
CA PHE A 73 -0.87 -5.30 -0.95
C PHE A 73 0.59 -5.44 -1.38
N VAL A 74 1.50 -5.40 -0.41
CA VAL A 74 2.93 -5.45 -0.69
C VAL A 74 3.28 -6.78 -1.36
N THR A 75 2.85 -7.91 -0.79
CA THR A 75 3.23 -9.23 -1.30
C THR A 75 2.55 -9.60 -2.61
N ARG A 76 1.26 -9.31 -2.77
CA ARG A 76 0.48 -9.77 -3.93
C ARG A 76 0.49 -8.80 -5.09
N ILE A 77 0.72 -7.52 -4.85
CA ILE A 77 0.71 -6.49 -5.88
C ILE A 77 2.11 -5.93 -6.08
N PHE A 78 2.70 -5.28 -5.07
CA PHE A 78 3.90 -4.47 -5.26
C PHE A 78 5.13 -5.32 -5.62
N LEU A 79 5.42 -6.35 -4.82
CA LEU A 79 6.53 -7.26 -5.10
C LEU A 79 6.34 -7.98 -6.43
N ARG A 80 5.11 -8.42 -6.75
CA ARG A 80 4.82 -9.04 -8.06
C ARG A 80 5.05 -8.10 -9.23
N ILE A 81 4.76 -6.81 -9.08
CA ILE A 81 5.03 -5.82 -10.13
C ILE A 81 6.53 -5.62 -10.31
N LEU A 82 7.28 -5.44 -9.22
CA LEU A 82 8.73 -5.22 -9.27
C LEU A 82 9.49 -6.44 -9.83
N GLU A 83 9.10 -7.63 -9.40
CA GLU A 83 9.79 -8.89 -9.73
C GLU A 83 9.43 -9.44 -11.13
N SER A 84 8.33 -8.99 -11.74
CA SER A 84 7.91 -9.49 -13.04
C SER A 84 8.65 -8.79 -14.18
N GLU A 85 9.22 -9.59 -15.09
CA GLU A 85 9.85 -9.10 -16.32
C GLU A 85 8.82 -8.56 -17.34
N ASN A 86 7.57 -9.02 -17.26
CA ASN A 86 6.51 -8.66 -18.19
C ASN A 86 5.79 -7.34 -17.84
N ARG A 87 6.16 -6.67 -16.74
CA ARG A 87 5.53 -5.43 -16.29
C ARG A 87 6.27 -4.23 -16.86
N SER A 88 5.51 -3.20 -17.25
CA SER A 88 6.11 -2.00 -17.85
C SER A 88 6.97 -1.24 -16.84
N HIS A 89 7.95 -0.49 -17.34
CA HIS A 89 8.79 0.35 -16.50
C HIS A 89 7.96 1.39 -15.72
N GLU A 90 6.93 1.97 -16.35
CA GLU A 90 5.99 2.90 -15.72
C GLU A 90 5.27 2.28 -14.51
N GLN A 91 4.80 1.03 -14.61
CA GLN A 91 4.17 0.33 -13.48
C GLN A 91 5.16 0.08 -12.34
N LYS A 92 6.41 -0.26 -12.66
CA LYS A 92 7.47 -0.43 -11.65
C LYS A 92 7.79 0.89 -10.96
N MET A 93 7.88 1.98 -11.71
CA MET A 93 8.12 3.33 -11.16
C MET A 93 7.02 3.75 -10.18
N LEU A 94 5.75 3.54 -10.51
CA LEU A 94 4.64 3.85 -9.59
C LEU A 94 4.76 3.09 -8.25
N VAL A 95 5.20 1.83 -8.29
CA VAL A 95 5.40 1.04 -7.05
C VAL A 95 6.63 1.54 -6.27
N LEU A 96 7.70 1.91 -6.96
CA LEU A 96 8.88 2.50 -6.32
C LEU A 96 8.55 3.86 -5.68
N GLU A 97 7.70 4.67 -6.29
CA GLU A 97 7.20 5.93 -5.70
C GLU A 97 6.44 5.67 -4.39
N VAL A 98 5.61 4.62 -4.33
CA VAL A 98 4.93 4.22 -3.09
C VAL A 98 5.94 3.85 -1.99
N PHE A 99 6.97 3.07 -2.33
CA PHE A 99 8.01 2.73 -1.35
C PHE A 99 8.86 3.94 -0.96
N TYR A 100 9.15 4.85 -1.88
CA TYR A 100 9.83 6.10 -1.59
C TYR A 100 9.03 6.92 -0.57
N ASP A 101 7.73 7.09 -0.80
CA ASP A 101 6.82 7.78 0.11
C ASP A 101 6.80 7.15 1.50
N LEU A 102 6.78 5.81 1.60
CA LEU A 102 6.87 5.10 2.88
C LEU A 102 8.21 5.33 3.58
N CYS A 103 9.31 5.37 2.82
CA CYS A 103 10.65 5.64 3.34
C CYS A 103 10.82 7.08 3.86
N THR A 104 9.96 8.02 3.45
CA THR A 104 10.00 9.40 3.98
C THR A 104 9.56 9.50 5.45
N ASP A 105 8.90 8.48 6.00
CA ASP A 105 8.60 8.36 7.43
C ASP A 105 9.45 7.24 8.08
N PRO A 106 10.54 7.59 8.80
CA PRO A 106 11.38 6.60 9.47
C PRO A 106 10.62 5.72 10.47
N ARG A 107 9.53 6.22 11.06
CA ARG A 107 8.72 5.43 11.99
C ARG A 107 7.93 4.35 11.27
N ALA A 108 7.42 4.65 10.07
CA ALA A 108 6.73 3.66 9.25
C ALA A 108 7.67 2.49 8.89
N LEU A 109 8.95 2.78 8.59
CA LEU A 109 9.95 1.73 8.32
C LEU A 109 10.21 0.83 9.53
N VAL A 110 10.38 1.44 10.72
CA VAL A 110 10.57 0.69 11.97
C VAL A 110 9.35 -0.17 12.27
N GLU A 111 8.14 0.38 12.10
CA GLU A 111 6.90 -0.36 12.32
C GLU A 111 6.73 -1.53 11.34
N ILE A 112 7.06 -1.37 10.06
CA ILE A 112 7.05 -2.48 9.10
C ILE A 112 8.02 -3.57 9.57
N PHE A 113 9.25 -3.21 9.94
CA PHE A 113 10.23 -4.19 10.44
C PHE A 113 9.72 -4.93 11.69
N LEU A 114 9.21 -4.19 12.68
CA LEU A 114 8.68 -4.79 13.92
C LEU A 114 7.44 -5.66 13.67
N ASN A 115 6.55 -5.23 12.78
CA ASN A 115 5.28 -5.91 12.54
C ASN A 115 5.41 -7.19 11.71
N TYR A 116 6.39 -7.26 10.80
CA TYR A 116 6.49 -8.38 9.86
C TYR A 116 7.76 -9.21 10.05
N ASP A 117 8.93 -8.59 10.29
CA ASP A 117 10.20 -9.35 10.37
C ASP A 117 10.54 -9.79 11.81
N CYS A 118 10.00 -9.12 12.83
CA CYS A 118 10.21 -9.47 14.25
C CYS A 118 9.07 -10.30 14.87
N ASP A 119 7.99 -10.55 14.14
CA ASP A 119 6.87 -11.36 14.59
C ASP A 119 7.08 -12.82 14.13
N LEU A 120 7.13 -13.76 15.08
CA LEU A 120 7.42 -15.17 14.84
C LEU A 120 6.45 -15.85 13.87
N TYR A 121 5.24 -15.30 13.71
CA TYR A 121 4.21 -15.86 12.84
C TYR A 121 4.02 -15.07 11.54
N ALA A 122 4.72 -13.95 11.38
CA ALA A 122 4.66 -13.14 10.19
C ALA A 122 5.76 -13.53 9.17
N ILE A 123 5.73 -12.87 8.02
CA ILE A 123 6.72 -13.07 6.95
C ILE A 123 7.83 -12.02 7.02
N ASP A 124 9.02 -12.36 6.51
CA ASP A 124 10.16 -11.42 6.32
C ASP A 124 9.84 -10.31 5.27
N LEU A 125 8.82 -9.48 5.49
CA LEU A 125 8.30 -8.53 4.50
C LEU A 125 9.30 -7.42 4.20
N PHE A 126 9.90 -6.81 5.22
CA PHE A 126 10.84 -5.72 5.07
C PHE A 126 12.07 -6.18 4.29
N LYS A 127 12.66 -7.32 4.68
CA LYS A 127 13.76 -7.96 3.95
C LYS A 127 13.41 -8.22 2.48
N ARG A 128 12.18 -8.68 2.18
CA ARG A 128 11.72 -8.92 0.81
C ARG A 128 11.58 -7.62 0.01
N ILE A 129 11.03 -6.55 0.60
CA ILE A 129 10.96 -5.22 -0.03
C ILE A 129 12.36 -4.76 -0.45
N VAL A 130 13.31 -4.77 0.49
CA VAL A 130 14.69 -4.34 0.25
C VAL A 130 15.34 -5.17 -0.85
N ALA A 131 15.19 -6.50 -0.81
CA ALA A 131 15.76 -7.40 -1.82
C ALA A 131 15.18 -7.14 -3.22
N SER A 132 13.88 -6.90 -3.34
CA SER A 132 13.23 -6.65 -4.63
C SER A 132 13.57 -5.27 -5.18
N MET A 133 13.66 -4.23 -4.35
CA MET A 133 14.14 -2.91 -4.77
C MET A 133 15.61 -2.96 -5.25
N ALA A 134 16.48 -3.69 -4.53
CA ALA A 134 17.89 -3.84 -4.91
C ALA A 134 18.09 -4.56 -6.24
N LYS A 135 17.16 -5.46 -6.64
CA LYS A 135 17.18 -6.11 -7.95
C LYS A 135 16.79 -5.17 -9.08
N VAL A 136 15.88 -4.23 -8.84
CA VAL A 136 15.42 -3.25 -9.84
C VAL A 136 16.48 -2.17 -10.09
N ALA A 137 17.31 -1.86 -9.09
CA ALA A 137 18.40 -0.90 -9.21
C ALA A 137 19.64 -1.41 -9.97
N LYS A 138 19.70 -2.72 -10.25
CA LYS A 138 20.77 -3.37 -11.02
C LYS A 138 20.39 -3.47 -12.49
#